data_AF-A0A151JED9-F1
#
_entry.id   AF-A0A151JED9-F1
#
_cell.length_a   1.000
_cell.length_b   1.000
_cell.length_c   1.000
_cell.angle_alpha   90.00
_cell.angle_beta   90.00
_cell.angle_gamma   90.00
#
_symmetry.space_group_name_H-M   'P 1'
#
loop_
_entity.id
_entity.type
_entity.pdbx_description
1 polymer ?
#
loop_
_entity_poly.entity_id
_entity_poly.type
_entity_poly.pdbx_seq_one_letter_code
_entity_poly.pdbx_strand_id
1 'polypeptide(L)'
;MAILILTALCSTSLFAQPLRLSDYFSETWSSNQGLPHNSINAIVQTQDGYLWFATWEGVARYNGLNFKRFDRNPHTHMLDSGTRSLTADSANRLWVGGARGSLALRQGYTWHEQPPLAGLVNYIFVDLQQNLWFAIEGKGVVFRPHLNDGRYGEDQWRLTNISAYRLAQDANGAIIAATDAGLYRLTEKRGTKTLFDSI
;
A
#
# COMPACT_ATOMS: atom_id res chain seq x y z
N MET A 1 -33.70 15.22 67.12
CA MET A 1 -34.20 15.47 65.75
C MET A 1 -32.99 15.78 64.88
N ALA A 2 -32.51 14.81 64.09
CA ALA A 2 -31.35 14.98 63.22
C ALA A 2 -31.75 14.54 61.82
N ILE A 3 -31.68 15.47 60.86
CA ILE A 3 -32.04 15.27 59.46
C ILE A 3 -30.78 14.88 58.71
N LEU A 4 -30.75 13.67 58.14
CA LEU A 4 -29.70 13.20 57.25
C LEU A 4 -30.05 13.65 55.82
N ILE A 5 -29.26 14.54 55.23
CA ILE A 5 -29.42 14.95 53.82
C ILE A 5 -28.53 14.06 52.96
N LEU A 6 -29.16 13.21 52.15
CA LEU A 6 -28.49 12.34 51.18
C LEU A 6 -28.29 13.12 49.88
N THR A 7 -27.09 13.64 49.63
CA THR A 7 -26.75 14.27 48.34
C THR A 7 -26.40 13.20 47.32
N ALA A 8 -27.30 12.95 46.37
CA ALA A 8 -27.02 12.14 45.20
C ALA A 8 -26.12 12.92 44.22
N LEU A 9 -24.84 12.52 44.11
CA LEU A 9 -23.93 13.01 43.08
C LEU A 9 -24.29 12.33 41.76
N CYS A 10 -25.03 13.06 40.92
CA CYS A 10 -25.28 12.68 39.53
C CYS A 10 -24.00 12.94 38.73
N SER A 11 -23.21 11.90 38.46
CA SER A 11 -22.06 12.00 37.57
C SER A 11 -22.54 12.09 36.12
N THR A 12 -22.72 13.30 35.62
CA THR A 12 -22.95 13.52 34.19
C THR A 12 -21.63 13.29 33.45
N SER A 13 -21.51 12.16 32.75
CA SER A 13 -20.44 11.94 31.80
C SER A 13 -20.55 12.98 30.69
N LEU A 14 -19.66 13.98 30.65
CA LEU A 14 -19.47 14.82 29.48
C LEU A 14 -18.87 13.95 28.38
N PHE A 15 -19.70 13.47 27.46
CA PHE A 15 -19.20 12.97 26.19
C PHE A 15 -18.82 14.20 25.35
N ALA A 16 -17.53 14.36 25.07
CA ALA A 16 -17.08 15.32 24.07
C ALA A 16 -17.77 14.95 22.74
N GLN A 17 -18.51 15.89 22.17
CA GLN A 17 -19.08 15.68 20.84
C GLN A 17 -17.93 15.47 19.85
N PRO A 18 -18.01 14.47 18.96
CA PRO A 18 -16.98 14.28 17.94
C PRO A 18 -16.91 15.54 17.09
N LEU A 19 -15.71 16.12 16.98
CA LEU A 19 -15.46 17.28 16.13
C LEU A 19 -15.91 16.97 14.70
N ARG A 20 -16.60 17.92 14.06
CA ARG A 20 -16.93 17.81 12.64
C ARG A 20 -15.66 18.08 11.85
N LEU A 21 -15.58 17.53 10.63
CA LEU A 21 -14.44 17.83 9.75
C LEU A 21 -14.27 19.34 9.51
N SER A 22 -15.38 20.10 9.52
CA SER A 22 -15.40 21.57 9.42
C SER A 22 -14.73 22.29 10.58
N ASP A 23 -14.58 21.63 11.73
CA ASP A 23 -13.98 22.20 12.93
C ASP A 23 -12.44 22.06 12.91
N TYR A 24 -11.91 21.31 11.94
CA TYR A 24 -10.47 21.18 11.71
C TYR A 24 -10.00 22.22 10.69
N PHE A 25 -8.77 22.72 10.89
CA PHE A 25 -8.06 23.42 9.84
C PHE A 25 -7.74 22.45 8.70
N SER A 26 -8.13 22.81 7.47
CA SER A 26 -7.83 22.04 6.26
C SER A 26 -6.94 22.82 5.33
N GLU A 27 -5.86 22.20 4.88
CA GLU A 27 -5.04 22.68 3.78
C GLU A 27 -5.29 21.83 2.53
N THR A 28 -5.27 22.45 1.35
CA THR A 28 -5.46 21.76 0.08
C THR A 28 -4.21 21.91 -0.79
N TRP A 29 -3.63 20.79 -1.19
CA TRP A 29 -2.55 20.74 -2.15
C TRP A 29 -3.04 20.17 -3.47
N SER A 30 -2.61 20.80 -4.55
CA SER A 30 -2.87 20.38 -5.93
C SER A 30 -1.56 20.35 -6.72
N SER A 31 -1.65 20.13 -8.02
CA SER A 31 -0.53 20.25 -8.95
C SER A 31 0.15 21.63 -8.90
N ASN A 32 -0.61 22.68 -8.56
CA ASN A 32 -0.08 24.03 -8.36
C ASN A 32 0.84 24.14 -7.12
N GLN A 33 0.73 23.22 -6.16
CA GLN A 33 1.54 23.18 -4.94
C GLN A 33 2.62 22.08 -4.96
N GLY A 34 2.86 21.44 -6.11
CA GLY A 34 3.99 20.52 -6.26
C GLY A 34 3.63 19.04 -6.39
N LEU A 35 2.36 18.65 -6.31
CA LEU A 35 1.94 17.30 -6.74
C LEU A 35 2.15 17.13 -8.27
N PRO A 36 2.52 15.95 -8.78
CA PRO A 36 2.58 15.70 -10.22
C PRO A 36 1.19 15.76 -10.87
N HIS A 37 0.16 15.20 -10.23
CA HIS A 37 -1.22 15.19 -10.70
C HIS A 37 -2.21 15.21 -9.52
N ASN A 38 -3.44 15.73 -9.73
CA ASN A 38 -4.43 15.93 -8.66
C ASN A 38 -5.12 14.64 -8.20
N SER A 39 -5.20 13.63 -9.06
CA SER A 39 -5.69 12.30 -8.65
C SER A 39 -4.60 11.53 -7.92
N ILE A 40 -4.87 11.24 -6.65
CA ILE A 40 -4.00 10.44 -5.78
C ILE A 40 -4.49 8.99 -5.77
N ASN A 41 -3.63 8.08 -6.21
CA ASN A 41 -3.93 6.66 -6.32
C ASN A 41 -3.55 5.87 -5.04
N ALA A 42 -2.53 6.33 -4.31
CA ALA A 42 -2.06 5.73 -3.07
C ALA A 42 -1.29 6.76 -2.23
N ILE A 43 -1.34 6.61 -0.91
CA ILE A 43 -0.55 7.38 0.06
C ILE A 43 0.11 6.40 1.02
N VAL A 44 1.41 6.56 1.25
CA VAL A 44 2.16 5.81 2.29
C VAL A 44 3.12 6.73 3.02
N GLN A 45 3.49 6.35 4.24
CA GLN A 45 4.58 7.00 4.97
C GLN A 45 5.76 6.05 5.08
N THR A 46 6.96 6.54 4.80
CA THR A 46 8.21 5.80 5.06
C THR A 46 8.68 6.04 6.50
N GLN A 47 9.50 5.16 7.06
CA GLN A 47 9.92 5.23 8.47
C GLN A 47 10.74 6.48 8.82
N ASP A 48 11.37 7.09 7.82
CA ASP A 48 12.03 8.40 7.94
C ASP A 48 11.06 9.60 7.95
N GLY A 49 9.75 9.33 7.96
CA GLY A 49 8.69 10.32 8.19
C GLY A 49 8.13 10.97 6.93
N TYR A 50 8.73 10.77 5.75
CA TYR A 50 8.21 11.35 4.51
C TYR A 50 6.88 10.71 4.10
N LEU A 51 5.96 11.55 3.62
CA LEU A 51 4.75 11.09 2.94
C LEU A 51 5.03 10.91 1.45
N TRP A 52 4.48 9.85 0.88
CA TRP A 52 4.63 9.52 -0.53
C TRP A 52 3.27 9.37 -1.18
N PHE A 53 3.14 9.91 -2.39
CA PHE A 53 1.88 10.01 -3.12
C PHE A 53 2.05 9.41 -4.51
N ALA A 54 1.24 8.41 -4.85
CA ALA A 54 1.14 7.89 -6.21
C ALA A 54 0.13 8.72 -6.99
N THR A 55 0.48 9.12 -8.21
CA THR A 55 -0.40 9.88 -9.08
C THR A 55 -0.33 9.35 -10.51
N TRP A 56 -1.23 9.82 -11.39
CA TRP A 56 -1.19 9.43 -12.82
C TRP A 56 0.00 10.01 -13.59
N GLU A 57 0.77 10.92 -13.01
CA GLU A 57 1.94 11.55 -13.63
C GLU A 57 3.21 11.43 -12.76
N GLY A 58 3.27 10.40 -11.92
CA GLY A 58 4.45 10.02 -11.17
C GLY A 58 4.22 9.98 -9.67
N VAL A 59 5.33 10.04 -8.93
CA VAL A 59 5.36 9.97 -7.47
C VAL A 59 5.77 11.33 -6.89
N ALA A 60 5.12 11.72 -5.80
CA ALA A 60 5.51 12.88 -5.01
C ALA A 60 5.99 12.43 -3.63
N ARG A 61 7.08 13.03 -3.13
CA ARG A 61 7.51 12.92 -1.73
C ARG A 61 7.30 14.25 -1.03
N TYR A 62 6.63 14.26 0.11
CA TYR A 62 6.41 15.45 0.93
C TYR A 62 7.16 15.35 2.25
N ASN A 63 7.81 16.45 2.64
CA ASN A 63 8.64 16.53 3.85
C ASN A 63 8.05 17.40 4.97
N GLY A 64 6.78 17.77 4.87
CA GLY A 64 6.14 18.73 5.78
C GLY A 64 6.23 20.18 5.31
N LEU A 65 6.95 20.47 4.23
CA LEU A 65 7.09 21.81 3.67
C LEU A 65 6.87 21.84 2.15
N ASN A 66 7.54 20.95 1.42
CA ASN A 66 7.56 20.94 -0.04
C ASN A 66 7.42 19.53 -0.61
N PHE A 67 6.87 19.43 -1.83
CA PHE A 67 6.86 18.21 -2.62
C PHE A 67 8.12 18.12 -3.49
N LYS A 68 8.71 16.91 -3.55
CA LYS A 68 9.69 16.52 -4.56
C LYS A 68 9.05 15.51 -5.51
N ARG A 69 9.09 15.78 -6.81
CA ARG A 69 8.51 14.92 -7.86
C ARG A 69 9.52 13.89 -8.37
N PHE A 70 9.01 12.73 -8.74
CA PHE A 70 9.74 11.65 -9.40
C PHE A 70 8.84 11.10 -10.52
N ASP A 71 9.37 11.02 -11.72
CA ASP A 71 8.63 10.59 -12.92
C ASP A 71 9.37 9.46 -13.64
N ARG A 72 8.86 9.09 -14.81
CA ARG A 72 9.46 8.11 -15.71
C ARG A 72 10.76 8.63 -16.29
N ASN A 73 11.90 8.13 -15.80
CA ASN A 73 13.22 8.45 -16.36
C ASN A 73 14.26 7.37 -16.01
N PRO A 74 15.46 7.40 -16.63
CA PRO A 74 16.52 6.42 -16.36
C PRO A 74 17.04 6.40 -14.92
N HIS A 75 16.90 7.51 -14.16
CA HIS A 75 17.36 7.57 -12.78
C HIS A 75 16.36 6.93 -11.81
N THR A 76 15.06 6.99 -12.06
CA THR A 76 14.02 6.37 -11.22
C THR A 76 13.75 4.92 -11.60
N HIS A 77 14.18 4.50 -12.79
CA HIS A 77 13.84 3.22 -13.43
C HIS A 77 12.33 2.98 -13.60
N MET A 78 11.50 4.01 -13.40
CA MET A 78 10.08 3.93 -13.68
C MET A 78 9.88 3.86 -15.20
N LEU A 79 9.11 2.88 -15.66
CA LEU A 79 8.85 2.60 -17.08
C LEU A 79 7.55 3.24 -17.58
N ASP A 80 6.65 3.60 -16.66
CA ASP A 80 5.43 4.35 -16.94
C ASP A 80 5.32 5.61 -16.05
N SER A 81 4.53 6.58 -16.51
CA SER A 81 4.26 7.80 -15.73
C SER A 81 3.17 7.57 -14.69
N GLY A 82 2.19 6.72 -15.01
CA GLY A 82 1.05 6.48 -14.14
C GLY A 82 1.44 5.54 -13.00
N THR A 83 1.58 6.07 -11.80
CA THR A 83 1.82 5.26 -10.60
C THR A 83 0.50 4.89 -9.95
N ARG A 84 0.27 3.60 -9.74
CA ARG A 84 -0.96 3.06 -9.18
C ARG A 84 -0.85 2.75 -7.69
N SER A 85 0.29 2.19 -7.26
CA SER A 85 0.47 1.68 -5.91
C SER A 85 1.83 2.04 -5.32
N LEU A 86 1.85 2.18 -4.00
CA LEU A 86 3.06 2.39 -3.20
C LEU A 86 3.04 1.44 -2.01
N THR A 87 4.20 0.97 -1.61
CA THR A 87 4.36 0.17 -0.38
C THR A 87 5.67 0.49 0.28
N ALA A 88 5.60 1.05 1.48
CA ALA A 88 6.75 1.21 2.36
C ALA A 88 6.91 -0.05 3.22
N ASP A 89 8.13 -0.56 3.34
CA ASP A 89 8.40 -1.75 4.16
C ASP A 89 9.21 -1.44 5.43
N SER A 90 9.44 -2.50 6.22
CA SER A 90 10.15 -2.42 7.50
C SER A 90 11.62 -2.03 7.38
N ALA A 91 12.19 -2.02 6.18
CA ALA A 91 13.57 -1.61 5.91
C ALA A 91 13.64 -0.18 5.34
N ASN A 92 12.56 0.60 5.45
CA ASN A 92 12.45 1.95 4.89
C ASN A 92 12.62 2.00 3.37
N ARG A 93 12.29 0.91 2.68
CA ARG A 93 12.28 0.88 1.21
C ARG A 93 10.88 1.23 0.72
N LEU A 94 10.82 1.81 -0.48
CA LEU A 94 9.57 2.15 -1.14
C LEU A 94 9.46 1.39 -2.47
N TRP A 95 8.46 0.52 -2.54
CA TRP A 95 8.04 -0.15 -3.76
C TRP A 95 7.02 0.71 -4.50
N VAL A 96 7.20 0.85 -5.81
CA VAL A 96 6.37 1.68 -6.68
C VAL A 96 5.83 0.83 -7.82
N GLY A 97 4.51 0.67 -7.86
CA GLY A 97 3.79 -0.09 -8.88
C GLY A 97 3.09 0.81 -9.88
N GLY A 98 3.33 0.58 -11.16
CA GLY A 98 2.83 1.35 -12.29
C GLY A 98 1.53 0.83 -12.88
N ALA A 99 0.87 1.70 -13.65
CA ALA A 99 -0.38 1.44 -14.35
C ALA A 99 -0.23 0.48 -15.54
N ARG A 100 0.99 0.30 -16.04
CA ARG A 100 1.33 -0.58 -17.16
C ARG A 100 2.38 -1.63 -16.79
N GLY A 101 2.53 -1.90 -15.49
CA GLY A 101 3.43 -2.95 -15.00
C GLY A 101 4.81 -2.47 -14.62
N SER A 102 5.08 -1.16 -14.63
CA SER A 102 6.33 -0.65 -14.06
C SER A 102 6.45 -1.10 -12.60
N LEU A 103 7.63 -1.56 -12.22
CA LEU A 103 7.99 -1.81 -10.83
C LEU A 103 9.32 -1.11 -10.57
N ALA A 104 9.38 -0.29 -9.53
CA ALA A 104 10.62 0.36 -9.11
C ALA A 104 10.78 0.23 -7.59
N LEU A 105 12.03 0.12 -7.16
CA LEU A 105 12.40 0.05 -5.75
C LEU A 105 13.28 1.23 -5.39
N ARG A 106 12.88 1.99 -4.38
CA ARG A 106 13.72 3.05 -3.80
C ARG A 106 14.27 2.61 -2.45
N GLN A 107 15.58 2.71 -2.28
CA GLN A 107 16.29 2.47 -1.02
C GLN A 107 17.17 3.69 -0.70
N GLY A 108 16.94 4.34 0.44
CA GLY A 108 17.65 5.58 0.76
C GLY A 108 17.35 6.64 -0.30
N TYR A 109 18.34 7.15 -1.03
CA TYR A 109 18.15 8.10 -2.15
C TYR A 109 18.28 7.46 -3.53
N THR A 110 18.53 6.16 -3.58
CA THR A 110 18.83 5.42 -4.80
C THR A 110 17.58 4.68 -5.27
N TRP A 111 17.40 4.64 -6.59
CA TRP A 111 16.40 3.81 -7.24
C TRP A 111 17.08 2.61 -7.87
N HIS A 112 16.40 1.47 -7.81
CA HIS A 112 16.86 0.20 -8.34
C HIS A 112 15.84 -0.29 -9.36
N GLU A 113 16.34 -0.70 -10.51
CA GLU A 113 15.57 -1.39 -11.54
C GLU A 113 14.95 -2.67 -10.99
N GLN A 114 13.72 -2.96 -11.38
CA GLN A 114 13.04 -4.21 -11.08
C GLN A 114 12.39 -4.77 -12.34
N PRO A 115 12.34 -6.11 -12.49
CA PRO A 115 11.62 -6.72 -13.59
C PRO A 115 10.14 -6.29 -13.58
N PRO A 116 9.61 -5.78 -14.71
CA PRO A 116 8.23 -5.31 -14.79
C PRO A 116 7.23 -6.47 -14.68
N LEU A 117 6.00 -6.12 -14.32
CA LEU A 117 4.87 -7.04 -14.22
C LEU A 117 3.97 -6.93 -15.45
N ALA A 118 3.17 -7.96 -15.70
CA ALA A 118 2.26 -7.99 -16.85
C ALA A 118 0.92 -7.29 -16.55
N GLY A 119 0.91 -5.95 -16.42
CA GLY A 119 -0.34 -5.17 -16.31
C GLY A 119 -0.38 -4.20 -15.14
N LEU A 120 -1.55 -3.61 -14.89
CA LEU A 120 -1.74 -2.59 -13.86
C LEU A 120 -1.54 -3.18 -12.45
N VAL A 121 -0.57 -2.65 -11.71
CA VAL A 121 -0.21 -3.13 -10.37
C VAL A 121 -1.09 -2.43 -9.33
N ASN A 122 -2.25 -2.99 -9.02
CA ASN A 122 -3.20 -2.44 -8.06
C ASN A 122 -2.63 -2.37 -6.64
N TYR A 123 -1.88 -3.39 -6.24
CA TYR A 123 -1.30 -3.44 -4.91
C TYR A 123 -0.02 -4.28 -4.86
N ILE A 124 0.90 -3.86 -4.00
CA ILE A 124 2.13 -4.57 -3.67
C ILE A 124 2.03 -4.91 -2.18
N PHE A 125 2.37 -6.12 -1.81
CA PHE A 125 2.44 -6.54 -0.43
C PHE A 125 3.78 -7.22 -0.19
N VAL A 126 4.48 -6.77 0.85
CA VAL A 126 5.74 -7.37 1.31
C VAL A 126 5.41 -8.18 2.54
N ASP A 127 5.62 -9.50 2.48
CA ASP A 127 5.37 -10.36 3.64
C ASP A 127 6.52 -10.32 4.66
N LEU A 128 6.34 -10.99 5.80
CA LEU A 128 7.33 -11.05 6.87
C LEU A 128 8.66 -11.72 6.45
N GLN A 129 8.63 -12.55 5.40
CA GLN A 129 9.81 -13.20 4.83
C GLN A 129 10.44 -12.38 3.69
N GLN A 130 9.98 -11.14 3.47
CA GLN A 130 10.42 -10.21 2.43
C GLN A 130 10.02 -10.62 1.01
N ASN A 131 9.18 -11.63 0.84
CA ASN A 131 8.65 -11.95 -0.48
C ASN A 131 7.66 -10.88 -0.93
N LEU A 132 7.54 -10.75 -2.24
CA LEU A 132 6.61 -9.81 -2.86
C LEU A 132 5.37 -10.54 -3.35
N TRP A 133 4.23 -9.93 -3.09
CA TRP A 133 2.95 -10.32 -3.61
C TRP A 133 2.34 -9.15 -4.36
N PHE A 134 1.82 -9.41 -5.56
CA PHE A 134 1.26 -8.38 -6.43
C PHE A 134 -0.18 -8.71 -6.77
N ALA A 135 -1.05 -7.71 -6.63
CA ALA A 135 -2.41 -7.75 -7.15
C ALA A 135 -2.45 -7.03 -8.50
N ILE A 136 -2.81 -7.74 -9.56
CA ILE A 136 -2.75 -7.25 -10.94
C ILE A 136 -4.16 -7.24 -11.56
N GLU A 137 -4.54 -6.12 -12.15
CA GLU A 137 -5.82 -5.94 -12.85
C GLU A 137 -5.99 -6.96 -13.99
N GLY A 138 -7.11 -7.69 -14.02
CA GLY A 138 -7.42 -8.70 -15.04
C GLY A 138 -6.46 -9.89 -15.14
N LYS A 139 -5.45 -10.00 -14.27
CA LYS A 139 -4.45 -11.08 -14.32
C LYS A 139 -4.39 -11.91 -13.06
N GLY A 140 -4.57 -11.31 -11.88
CA GLY A 140 -4.72 -12.03 -10.62
C GLY A 140 -3.58 -11.73 -9.65
N VAL A 141 -3.09 -12.76 -8.94
CA VAL A 141 -2.09 -12.61 -7.88
C VAL A 141 -0.78 -13.27 -8.29
N VAL A 142 0.30 -12.51 -8.22
CA VAL A 142 1.67 -12.99 -8.45
C VAL A 142 2.43 -13.01 -7.14
N PHE A 143 3.20 -14.08 -6.93
CA PHE A 143 4.18 -14.21 -5.85
C PHE A 143 5.59 -14.19 -6.44
N ARG A 144 6.48 -13.37 -5.88
CA ARG A 144 7.90 -13.31 -6.24
C ARG A 144 8.74 -13.58 -5.00
N PRO A 145 9.40 -14.74 -4.90
CA PRO A 145 10.11 -15.13 -3.69
C PRO A 145 11.36 -14.29 -3.47
N HIS A 146 11.64 -13.96 -2.22
CA HIS A 146 12.93 -13.42 -1.81
C HIS A 146 13.90 -14.58 -1.56
N LEU A 147 15.04 -14.56 -2.22
CA LEU A 147 16.04 -15.63 -2.20
C LEU A 147 17.10 -15.36 -1.12
N ASN A 148 17.79 -16.43 -0.71
CA ASN A 148 18.81 -16.35 0.35
C ASN A 148 20.02 -15.48 -0.02
N ASP A 149 20.22 -15.20 -1.30
CA ASP A 149 21.28 -14.32 -1.80
C ASP A 149 20.85 -12.84 -1.89
N GLY A 150 19.66 -12.50 -1.37
CA GLY A 150 19.11 -11.16 -1.35
C GLY A 150 18.44 -10.72 -2.66
N ARG A 151 18.37 -11.60 -3.67
CA ARG A 151 17.69 -11.33 -4.94
C ARG A 151 16.25 -11.81 -4.89
N TYR A 152 15.46 -11.36 -5.86
CA TYR A 152 14.13 -11.90 -6.10
C TYR A 152 14.17 -12.97 -7.18
N GLY A 153 13.41 -14.05 -6.98
CA GLY A 153 13.26 -15.12 -7.97
C GLY A 153 12.23 -14.80 -9.05
N GLU A 154 11.85 -15.83 -9.80
CA GLU A 154 10.86 -15.74 -10.87
C GLU A 154 9.43 -15.55 -10.34
N ASP A 155 8.60 -14.90 -11.15
CA ASP A 155 7.18 -14.69 -10.87
C ASP A 155 6.39 -16.00 -10.90
N GLN A 156 5.66 -16.26 -9.81
CA GLN A 156 4.79 -17.42 -9.66
C GLN A 156 3.35 -16.95 -9.57
N TRP A 157 2.56 -17.23 -10.60
CA TRP A 157 1.13 -16.93 -10.58
C TRP A 157 0.41 -17.82 -9.57
N ARG A 158 -0.20 -17.18 -8.57
CA ARG A 158 -1.00 -17.84 -7.53
C ARG A 158 -2.47 -17.80 -7.87
N LEU A 159 -2.95 -16.73 -8.50
CA LEU A 159 -4.32 -16.64 -8.98
C LEU A 159 -4.30 -16.04 -10.38
N THR A 160 -5.12 -16.55 -11.29
CA THR A 160 -5.11 -16.15 -12.72
C THR A 160 -6.50 -15.79 -13.25
N ASN A 161 -6.54 -15.02 -14.34
CA ASN A 161 -7.77 -14.68 -15.08
C ASN A 161 -8.86 -13.97 -14.26
N ILE A 162 -8.43 -13.14 -13.32
CA ILE A 162 -9.28 -12.42 -12.38
C ILE A 162 -8.60 -11.12 -12.00
N SER A 163 -9.34 -10.07 -11.66
CA SER A 163 -8.72 -8.83 -11.18
C SER A 163 -8.47 -8.93 -9.69
N ALA A 164 -7.21 -8.76 -9.27
CA ALA A 164 -6.89 -8.60 -7.86
C ALA A 164 -6.70 -7.11 -7.54
N TYR A 165 -7.25 -6.67 -6.40
CA TYR A 165 -7.24 -5.26 -5.99
C TYR A 165 -6.42 -5.01 -4.73
N ARG A 166 -6.51 -5.91 -3.75
CA ARG A 166 -5.87 -5.74 -2.44
C ARG A 166 -5.43 -7.09 -1.89
N LEU A 167 -4.30 -7.09 -1.20
CA LEU A 167 -3.77 -8.24 -0.49
C LEU A 167 -3.58 -7.90 0.99
N ALA A 168 -3.75 -8.91 1.85
CA ALA A 168 -3.42 -8.85 3.26
C ALA A 168 -2.92 -10.23 3.72
N GLN A 169 -2.19 -10.28 4.83
CA GLN A 169 -1.78 -11.53 5.45
C GLN A 169 -2.57 -11.74 6.75
N ASP A 170 -3.12 -12.94 6.94
CA ASP A 170 -3.76 -13.33 8.19
C ASP A 170 -2.74 -13.77 9.24
N ALA A 171 -3.18 -13.95 10.49
CA ALA A 171 -2.31 -14.34 11.60
C ALA A 171 -1.63 -15.71 11.43
N ASN A 172 -2.13 -16.57 10.53
CA ASN A 172 -1.56 -17.87 10.20
C ASN A 172 -0.59 -17.80 9.01
N GLY A 173 -0.36 -16.60 8.46
CA GLY A 173 0.51 -16.36 7.33
C GLY A 173 -0.14 -16.54 5.97
N ALA A 174 -1.44 -16.85 5.89
CA ALA A 174 -2.13 -16.98 4.61
C ALA A 174 -2.36 -15.62 3.98
N ILE A 175 -2.28 -15.54 2.64
CA ILE A 175 -2.56 -14.31 1.91
C ILE A 175 -4.04 -14.28 1.53
N ILE A 176 -4.74 -13.23 1.96
CA ILE A 176 -6.11 -12.94 1.57
C ILE A 176 -6.06 -11.96 0.39
N ALA A 177 -6.70 -12.34 -0.72
CA ALA A 177 -6.81 -11.52 -1.91
C ALA A 177 -8.25 -11.06 -2.13
N ALA A 178 -8.46 -9.74 -2.22
CA ALA A 178 -9.72 -9.16 -2.65
C ALA A 178 -9.73 -9.01 -4.18
N THR A 179 -10.75 -9.58 -4.82
CA THR A 179 -10.84 -9.71 -6.27
C THR A 179 -12.22 -9.35 -6.80
N ASP A 180 -12.38 -9.26 -8.12
CA ASP A 180 -13.68 -9.07 -8.78
C ASP A 180 -14.58 -10.33 -8.76
N ALA A 181 -14.08 -11.49 -8.34
CA ALA A 181 -14.88 -12.68 -8.06
C ALA A 181 -14.98 -13.05 -6.57
N GLY A 182 -14.70 -12.10 -5.67
CA GLY A 182 -14.83 -12.26 -4.22
C GLY A 182 -13.49 -12.32 -3.48
N LEU A 183 -13.50 -12.90 -2.28
CA LEU A 183 -12.30 -13.06 -1.45
C LEU A 183 -11.69 -14.46 -1.66
N TYR A 184 -10.39 -14.51 -1.89
CA TYR A 184 -9.63 -15.75 -1.97
C TYR A 184 -8.64 -15.82 -0.81
N ARG A 185 -8.52 -16.99 -0.19
CA ARG A 185 -7.45 -17.28 0.77
C ARG A 185 -6.42 -18.21 0.15
N LEU A 186 -5.19 -17.71 0.02
CA LEU A 186 -4.05 -18.40 -0.56
C LEU A 186 -3.20 -18.98 0.56
N THR A 187 -3.13 -20.30 0.64
CA THR A 187 -2.27 -21.02 1.59
C THR A 187 -1.28 -21.90 0.86
N GLU A 188 -0.03 -21.95 1.32
CA GLU A 188 0.90 -23.00 0.92
C GLU A 188 0.53 -24.31 1.63
N LYS A 189 0.06 -25.35 0.91
CA LYS A 189 0.16 -26.71 1.45
C LYS A 189 1.60 -27.16 1.30
N ARG A 190 2.20 -27.63 2.41
CA ARG A 190 3.45 -28.40 2.35
C ARG A 190 3.24 -29.58 1.39
N GLY A 191 3.90 -29.53 0.24
CA GLY A 191 4.17 -30.71 -0.58
C GLY A 191 3.50 -30.85 -1.94
N THR A 192 2.75 -29.89 -2.51
CA THR A 192 2.66 -29.67 -4.00
C THR A 192 1.58 -28.71 -4.54
N LYS A 193 0.61 -28.20 -3.76
CA LYS A 193 -0.42 -27.30 -4.34
C LYS A 193 -0.89 -26.21 -3.38
N THR A 194 -0.89 -24.96 -3.83
CA THR A 194 -1.62 -23.86 -3.20
C THR A 194 -3.11 -24.19 -3.22
N LEU A 195 -3.76 -24.13 -2.06
CA LEU A 195 -5.21 -24.28 -1.95
C LEU A 195 -5.86 -22.91 -2.19
N PHE A 196 -6.94 -22.89 -2.95
CA PHE A 196 -7.73 -21.70 -3.26
C PHE A 196 -9.15 -21.96 -2.78
N ASP A 197 -9.48 -21.42 -1.62
CA ASP A 197 -10.85 -21.45 -1.16
C ASP A 197 -11.41 -20.03 -1.29
N SER A 198 -12.52 -19.90 -2.01
CA SER A 198 -13.39 -18.74 -1.90
C SER A 198 -13.98 -18.74 -0.50
N ILE A 199 -13.85 -17.62 0.21
CA ILE A 199 -14.41 -17.45 1.57
C ILE A 199 -15.63 -16.57 1.51
#